data_AF-A0A9W4L2K2-F1
#
_entry.id   AF-A0A9W4L2K2-F1
#
_cell.length_a   1.000
_cell.length_b   1.000
_cell.length_c   1.000
_cell.angle_alpha   90.00
_cell.angle_beta   90.00
_cell.angle_gamma   90.00
#
_symmetry.space_group_name_H-M   'P 1'
#
loop_
_entity.id
_entity.type
_entity.pdbx_description
1 polymer ?
#
loop_
_entity_poly.entity_id
_entity_poly.type
_entity_poly.pdbx_seq_one_letter_code
_entity_poly.pdbx_strand_id
1 'polypeptide(L)'
;MRPNLSKDISIESFKDFYWLKEELQTFCGENGISSTGSKIEISDRIETFLRSGEIKNPIRKTKINRMVEPQVHLSLDTFKKKIAPQFEYNQFTNDFFADPKNQGKSRAEAIEAWNKIKKLPGSNKY
;
A
#
# COMPACT_ATOMS: atom_id res chain seq x y z
N MET A 1 17.50 8.07 -17.90
CA MET A 1 17.70 8.78 -16.62
C MET A 1 16.36 9.27 -16.12
N ARG A 2 16.17 9.38 -14.80
CA ARG A 2 14.91 9.86 -14.22
C ARG A 2 14.80 11.38 -14.37
N PRO A 3 13.73 11.92 -14.95
CA PRO A 3 13.53 13.37 -15.08
C PRO A 3 13.17 14.01 -13.73
N ASN A 4 13.36 15.32 -13.62
CA ASN A 4 12.86 16.09 -12.48
C ASN A 4 11.36 16.36 -12.64
N LEU A 5 10.62 16.34 -11.53
CA LEU A 5 9.20 16.67 -11.51
C LEU A 5 9.03 18.18 -11.64
N SER A 6 8.83 18.68 -12.86
CA SER A 6 8.58 20.10 -13.16
C SER A 6 7.32 20.27 -14.00
N LYS A 7 6.88 21.52 -14.23
CA LYS A 7 5.67 21.82 -15.02
C LYS A 7 5.80 21.43 -16.48
N ASP A 8 7.04 21.32 -16.96
CA ASP A 8 7.39 21.03 -18.35
C ASP A 8 7.51 19.52 -18.61
N ILE A 9 7.32 18.68 -17.59
CA ILE A 9 7.36 17.23 -17.77
C ILE A 9 6.18 16.77 -18.63
N SER A 10 6.42 15.90 -19.60
CA SER A 10 5.32 15.29 -20.36
C SER A 10 4.49 14.37 -19.46
N ILE A 11 3.19 14.30 -19.70
CA ILE A 11 2.27 13.42 -18.98
C ILE A 11 2.72 11.95 -19.07
N GLU A 12 3.26 11.55 -20.23
CA GLU A 12 3.82 10.21 -20.47
C GLU A 12 5.03 9.95 -19.57
N SER A 13 5.97 10.90 -19.51
CA SER A 13 7.13 10.80 -18.61
C SER A 13 6.70 10.76 -17.16
N PHE A 14 5.69 11.55 -16.76
CA PHE A 14 5.17 11.51 -15.40
C PHE A 14 4.61 10.13 -15.04
N LYS A 15 3.94 9.44 -15.96
CA LYS A 15 3.36 8.10 -15.73
C LYS A 15 4.40 6.98 -15.76
N ASP A 16 5.47 7.15 -16.52
CA ASP A 16 6.51 6.12 -16.71
C ASP A 16 7.45 5.99 -15.51
N PHE A 17 7.50 6.99 -14.62
CA PHE A 17 8.39 6.99 -13.47
C PHE A 17 7.66 6.82 -12.13
N TYR A 18 8.33 6.15 -11.20
CA TYR A 18 7.90 6.10 -9.81
C TYR A 18 8.29 7.39 -9.08
N TRP A 19 7.30 8.09 -8.52
CA TRP A 19 7.50 9.28 -7.70
C TRP A 19 7.31 8.97 -6.21
N LEU A 20 8.14 9.55 -5.34
CA LEU A 20 7.91 9.55 -3.91
C LEU A 20 6.82 10.56 -3.55
N LYS A 21 6.12 10.30 -2.45
CA LYS A 21 5.07 11.20 -1.99
C LYS A 21 5.60 12.60 -1.73
N GLU A 22 6.76 12.71 -1.10
CA GLU A 22 7.42 14.00 -0.81
C GLU A 22 7.66 14.81 -2.10
N GLU A 23 8.14 14.17 -3.16
CA GLU A 23 8.37 14.84 -4.45
C GLU A 23 7.06 15.37 -5.05
N LEU A 24 5.99 14.56 -5.00
CA LEU A 24 4.66 14.98 -5.45
C LEU A 24 4.12 16.15 -4.60
N GLN A 25 4.35 16.14 -3.28
CA GLN A 25 3.89 17.18 -2.37
C GLN A 25 4.66 18.49 -2.56
N THR A 26 5.98 18.43 -2.78
CA THR A 26 6.81 19.60 -3.13
C THR A 26 6.30 20.24 -4.42
N PHE A 27 6.10 19.43 -5.47
CA PHE A 27 5.54 19.93 -6.74
C PHE A 27 4.17 20.58 -6.54
N CYS A 28 3.30 19.97 -5.73
CA CYS A 28 2.00 20.57 -5.40
C CYS A 28 2.16 21.95 -4.74
N GLY A 29 3.07 22.08 -3.77
CA GLY A 29 3.34 23.35 -3.07
C GLY A 29 3.81 24.46 -4.01
N GLU A 30 4.75 24.15 -4.92
CA GLU A 30 5.28 25.10 -5.92
C GLU A 30 4.23 25.53 -6.96
N ASN A 31 3.21 24.71 -7.17
CA ASN A 31 2.17 24.93 -8.18
C ASN A 31 0.82 25.39 -7.60
N GLY A 32 0.74 25.59 -6.28
CA GLY A 32 -0.52 25.95 -5.62
C GLY A 32 -1.59 24.85 -5.65
N ILE A 33 -1.18 23.60 -5.90
CA ILE A 33 -2.07 22.42 -5.87
C ILE A 33 -2.13 21.91 -4.43
N SER A 34 -3.27 21.36 -4.02
CA SER A 34 -3.37 20.73 -2.71
C SER A 34 -2.49 19.46 -2.62
N SER A 35 -1.57 19.45 -1.67
CA SER A 35 -0.68 18.33 -1.34
C SER A 35 -1.30 17.31 -0.36
N THR A 36 -2.60 17.43 -0.06
CA THR A 36 -3.30 16.61 0.94
C THR A 36 -3.88 15.33 0.34
N GLY A 37 -3.68 14.19 0.98
CA GLY A 37 -4.29 12.91 0.59
C GLY A 37 -3.30 11.76 0.43
N SER A 38 -3.80 10.66 -0.13
CA SER A 38 -3.01 9.50 -0.51
C SER A 38 -2.14 9.79 -1.74
N LYS A 39 -1.09 8.99 -1.95
CA LYS A 39 -0.19 9.15 -3.10
C LYS A 39 -0.93 9.15 -4.44
N ILE A 40 -1.93 8.28 -4.56
CA ILE A 40 -2.76 8.13 -5.76
C ILE A 40 -3.54 9.43 -6.02
N GLU A 41 -4.23 9.96 -5.00
CA GLU A 41 -5.00 11.20 -5.13
C GLU A 41 -4.13 12.41 -5.48
N ILE A 42 -2.91 12.49 -4.94
CA ILE A 42 -1.96 13.55 -5.28
C ILE A 42 -1.50 13.39 -6.75
N SER A 43 -1.19 12.16 -7.17
CA SER A 43 -0.79 11.85 -8.54
C SER A 43 -1.87 12.22 -9.57
N ASP A 44 -3.13 11.89 -9.30
CA ASP A 44 -4.26 12.21 -10.19
C ASP A 44 -4.45 13.73 -10.37
N ARG A 45 -4.22 14.51 -9.30
CA ARG A 45 -4.29 15.98 -9.37
C ARG A 45 -3.15 16.54 -10.18
N ILE A 46 -1.94 16.03 -9.99
CA ILE A 46 -0.76 16.46 -10.77
C ILE A 46 -0.96 16.12 -12.25
N GLU A 47 -1.47 14.94 -12.57
CA GLU A 47 -1.80 14.57 -13.95
C GLU A 47 -2.83 15.54 -14.56
N THR A 48 -3.90 15.84 -13.83
CA THR A 48 -4.93 16.77 -14.29
C THR A 48 -4.35 18.17 -14.51
N PHE A 49 -3.47 18.62 -13.62
CA PHE A 49 -2.80 19.90 -13.71
C PHE A 49 -1.86 19.96 -14.93
N LEU A 50 -1.05 18.92 -15.18
CA LEU A 50 -0.19 18.84 -16.36
C LEU A 50 -0.99 18.81 -17.67
N ARG A 51 -2.20 18.23 -17.65
CA ARG A 51 -3.06 18.12 -18.84
C ARG A 51 -3.88 19.38 -19.15
N SER A 52 -4.39 20.05 -18.12
CA SER A 52 -5.38 21.14 -18.29
C SER A 52 -4.93 22.48 -17.70
N GLY A 53 -3.91 22.49 -16.84
CA GLY A 53 -3.53 23.64 -16.03
C GLY A 53 -4.48 23.96 -14.88
N GLU A 54 -5.58 23.21 -14.71
CA GLU A 54 -6.58 23.50 -13.69
C GLU A 54 -6.20 22.96 -12.30
N ILE A 55 -6.32 23.83 -11.30
CA ILE A 55 -6.12 23.45 -9.89
C ILE A 55 -7.44 22.88 -9.35
N LYS A 56 -7.56 21.55 -9.30
CA LYS A 56 -8.67 20.88 -8.62
C LYS A 56 -8.39 20.80 -7.12
N ASN A 57 -9.12 21.59 -6.34
CA ASN A 57 -9.11 21.47 -4.89
C ASN A 57 -9.74 20.14 -4.45
N PRO A 58 -9.26 19.53 -3.36
CA PRO A 58 -9.87 18.31 -2.84
C PRO A 58 -11.30 18.64 -2.44
N ILE A 59 -12.25 18.04 -3.15
CA ILE A 59 -13.66 18.05 -2.73
C ILE A 59 -13.67 17.37 -1.38
N ARG A 60 -13.83 18.15 -0.30
CA ARG A 60 -14.09 17.61 1.03
C ARG A 60 -15.36 16.78 0.89
N LYS A 61 -15.22 15.46 0.86
CA LYS A 61 -16.37 14.58 0.98
C LYS A 61 -16.91 14.81 2.39
N THR A 62 -17.88 15.70 2.54
CA THR A 62 -18.77 15.69 3.70
C THR A 62 -19.23 14.25 3.86
N LYS A 63 -19.20 13.72 5.09
CA LYS A 63 -19.80 12.42 5.39
C LYS A 63 -21.28 12.51 5.04
N ILE A 64 -21.63 12.24 3.79
CA ILE A 64 -23.00 11.89 3.43
C ILE A 64 -23.22 10.59 4.19
N ASN A 65 -24.16 10.59 5.14
CA ASN A 65 -24.69 9.39 5.76
C ASN A 65 -25.21 8.51 4.61
N ARG A 66 -24.35 7.62 4.12
CA ARG A 66 -24.72 6.62 3.13
C ARG A 66 -25.80 5.78 3.79
N MET A 67 -27.02 5.85 3.25
CA MET A 67 -28.04 4.85 3.51
C MET A 67 -27.39 3.50 3.22
N VAL A 68 -27.22 2.70 4.27
CA VAL A 68 -26.47 1.46 4.23
C VAL A 68 -27.33 0.46 3.44
N GLU A 69 -27.00 0.24 2.18
CA GLU A 69 -27.33 -1.05 1.53
C GLU A 69 -26.85 -2.17 2.46
N PRO A 70 -27.60 -3.27 2.63
CA PRO A 70 -27.16 -4.38 3.46
C PRO A 70 -25.86 -4.95 2.90
N GLN A 71 -24.74 -4.42 3.41
CA GLN A 71 -23.44 -5.00 3.22
C GLN A 71 -23.54 -6.36 3.87
N VAL A 72 -23.51 -7.41 3.05
CA VAL A 72 -23.32 -8.78 3.50
C VAL A 72 -22.17 -8.72 4.50
N HIS A 73 -22.46 -8.97 5.78
CA HIS A 73 -21.43 -9.00 6.81
C HIS A 73 -20.59 -10.25 6.54
N LEU A 74 -19.67 -10.16 5.59
CA LEU A 74 -18.55 -11.06 5.47
C LEU A 74 -17.75 -10.86 6.76
N SER A 75 -18.05 -11.70 7.75
CA SER A 75 -17.25 -11.81 8.96
C SER A 75 -15.79 -11.94 8.52
N LEU A 76 -15.00 -10.94 8.88
CA LEU A 76 -13.56 -10.87 8.61
C LEU A 76 -12.83 -12.11 9.15
N ASP A 77 -13.45 -12.82 10.09
CA ASP A 77 -12.95 -14.04 10.73
C ASP A 77 -12.87 -15.23 9.75
N THR A 78 -13.58 -15.19 8.62
CA THR A 78 -13.63 -16.31 7.66
C THR A 78 -12.75 -16.12 6.41
N PHE A 79 -12.32 -14.89 6.11
CA PHE A 79 -11.52 -14.62 4.91
C PHE A 79 -10.02 -14.85 5.15
N LYS A 80 -9.56 -16.10 4.97
CA LYS A 80 -8.13 -16.43 4.95
C LYS A 80 -7.54 -16.16 3.57
N LYS A 81 -6.69 -15.14 3.46
CA LYS A 81 -5.91 -14.87 2.24
C LYS A 81 -4.97 -16.04 1.96
N LYS A 82 -5.11 -16.68 0.81
CA LYS A 82 -4.15 -17.69 0.34
C LYS A 82 -2.84 -16.99 -0.03
N ILE A 83 -1.76 -17.35 0.66
CA ILE A 83 -0.42 -16.89 0.35
C ILE A 83 0.14 -17.77 -0.78
N ALA A 84 0.73 -17.15 -1.80
CA ALA A 84 1.34 -17.92 -2.90
C ALA A 84 2.58 -18.70 -2.39
N PRO A 85 2.88 -19.89 -2.95
CA PRO A 85 3.93 -20.78 -2.43
C PRO A 85 5.33 -20.14 -2.32
N GLN A 86 5.64 -19.16 -3.18
CA GLN A 86 6.91 -18.43 -3.17
C GLN A 86 7.14 -17.57 -1.91
N PHE A 87 6.10 -17.30 -1.11
CA PHE A 87 6.18 -16.49 0.11
C PHE A 87 6.24 -17.36 1.37
N GLU A 88 7.11 -18.37 1.37
CA GLU A 88 7.23 -19.36 2.43
C GLU A 88 7.41 -18.74 3.83
N TYR A 89 8.21 -17.68 3.95
CA TYR A 89 8.40 -16.99 5.23
C TYR A 89 7.12 -16.35 5.77
N ASN A 90 6.31 -15.73 4.90
CA ASN A 90 5.06 -15.11 5.30
C ASN A 90 4.02 -16.17 5.69
N GLN A 91 4.00 -17.30 4.96
CA GLN A 91 3.16 -18.43 5.30
C GLN A 91 3.54 -19.00 6.66
N PHE A 92 4.83 -19.32 6.85
CA PHE A 92 5.39 -19.80 8.10
C PHE A 92 5.05 -18.87 9.28
N THR A 93 5.24 -17.56 9.12
CA THR A 93 5.00 -16.60 10.19
C THR A 93 3.52 -16.55 10.58
N ASN A 94 2.62 -16.57 9.59
CA ASN A 94 1.19 -16.61 9.86
C ASN A 94 0.77 -17.91 10.56
N ASP A 95 1.29 -19.05 10.10
CA ASP A 95 0.99 -20.36 10.69
C ASP A 95 1.57 -20.47 12.12
N PHE A 96 2.79 -19.95 12.34
CA PHE A 96 3.43 -19.86 13.66
C PHE A 96 2.56 -19.10 14.66
N PHE A 97 2.01 -17.94 14.29
CA PHE A 97 1.15 -17.15 15.20
C PHE A 97 -0.29 -17.63 15.27
N ALA A 98 -0.76 -18.41 14.29
CA ALA A 98 -2.07 -19.05 14.35
C ALA A 98 -2.11 -20.24 15.32
N ASP A 99 -0.95 -20.83 15.65
CA ASP A 99 -0.86 -21.93 16.62
C ASP A 99 -1.09 -21.42 18.04
N PRO A 100 -2.11 -21.95 18.76
CA PRO A 100 -2.34 -21.63 20.17
C PRO A 100 -1.12 -21.85 21.08
N LYS A 101 -0.20 -22.75 20.72
CA LYS A 101 1.04 -23.02 21.48
C LYS A 101 2.05 -21.87 21.43
N ASN A 102 1.92 -20.99 20.46
CA ASN A 102 2.79 -19.82 20.29
C ASN A 102 2.12 -18.52 20.74
N GLN A 103 0.98 -18.59 21.43
CA GLN A 103 0.37 -17.41 22.03
C GLN A 103 1.35 -16.71 22.97
N GLY A 104 1.52 -15.41 22.78
CA GLY A 104 2.46 -14.60 23.56
C GLY A 104 3.92 -14.64 23.08
N LYS A 105 4.27 -15.47 22.09
CA LYS A 105 5.62 -15.45 21.51
C LYS A 105 5.86 -14.19 20.71
N SER A 106 7.11 -13.76 20.72
CA SER A 106 7.60 -12.59 20.01
C SER A 106 7.90 -12.89 18.54
N ARG A 107 7.99 -11.83 17.74
CA ARG A 107 8.48 -11.91 16.36
C ARG A 107 9.92 -12.45 16.29
N ALA A 108 10.75 -12.19 17.30
CA ALA A 108 12.11 -12.70 17.34
C ALA A 108 12.14 -14.24 17.41
N GLU A 109 11.25 -14.83 18.22
CA GLU A 109 11.12 -16.29 18.33
C GLU A 109 10.61 -16.94 17.04
N ALA A 110 9.67 -16.29 16.34
CA ALA A 110 9.22 -16.76 15.04
C ALA A 110 10.38 -16.77 14.01
N ILE A 111 11.23 -15.75 14.01
CA ILE A 111 12.43 -15.68 13.16
C ILE A 111 13.43 -16.79 13.53
N GLU A 112 13.62 -17.06 14.82
CA GLU A 112 14.50 -18.14 15.27
C GLU A 112 13.99 -19.51 14.80
N ALA A 113 12.68 -19.78 14.94
CA ALA A 113 12.05 -21.01 14.48
C ALA A 113 12.17 -21.17 12.95
N TRP A 114 11.94 -20.11 12.20
CA TRP A 114 12.14 -20.08 10.75
C TRP A 114 13.58 -20.42 10.36
N ASN A 115 14.56 -19.82 11.03
CA ASN A 115 15.98 -20.07 10.77
C ASN A 115 16.41 -21.52 11.09
N LYS A 116 15.74 -22.19 12.03
CA LYS A 116 15.95 -23.62 12.32
C LYS A 116 15.37 -24.49 11.20
N ILE A 117 14.14 -24.23 10.79
CA ILE A 117 13.44 -25.04 9.77
C ILE A 117 14.11 -24.94 8.41
N LYS A 118 14.57 -23.74 8.02
CA LYS A 118 15.34 -23.53 6.79
C LYS A 118 16.62 -24.36 6.65
N LYS A 119 17.17 -24.84 7.76
CA LYS A 119 18.40 -25.66 7.77
C LYS A 119 18.10 -27.15 7.60
N LEU A 120 16.84 -27.56 7.77
CA LEU A 120 16.43 -28.94 7.65
C LEU A 120 16.10 -29.25 6.17
N PRO A 121 16.41 -30.47 5.68
CA PRO A 121 15.98 -30.88 4.35
C PRO A 121 14.46 -31.09 4.35
N GLY A 122 13.75 -30.45 3.42
CA GLY A 122 12.30 -30.62 3.25
C GLY A 122 11.55 -29.32 2.99
N SER A 123 10.22 -29.38 3.17
CA SER A 123 9.34 -28.20 3.05
C SER A 123 9.49 -27.32 4.28
N ASN A 124 9.74 -26.02 4.10
CA ASN A 124 9.90 -25.04 5.19
C ASN A 124 8.56 -24.60 5.83
N LYS A 125 7.57 -25.48 5.87
CA LYS A 125 6.26 -25.15 6.44
C LYS A 125 6.31 -25.29 7.96
N TYR A 126 5.49 -24.49 8.64
CA TYR A 126 5.30 -24.58 10.09
C TYR A 126 4.59 -25.90 10.45
#